data_AF-A0AAP3ETY9-F1
#
_entry.id   AF-A0AAP3ETY9-F1
#
_cell.length_a   1.000
_cell.length_b   1.000
_cell.length_c   1.000
_cell.angle_alpha   90.00
_cell.angle_beta   90.00
_cell.angle_gamma   90.00
#
_symmetry.space_group_name_H-M   'P 1'
#
loop_
_entity.id
_entity.type
_entity.pdbx_description
1 polymer ?
#
loop_
_entity_poly.entity_id
_entity_poly.type
_entity_poly.pdbx_seq_one_letter_code
_entity_poly.pdbx_strand_id
1 'polypeptide(L)'
;MMLFNTIALKLKKTFPDFYQKVLNIKQGRYNYTFSEDRYPDSFLSNHYQGDYKEQKAPEVIYCFWTGDNEMSENRKRGLETLEKNAGVPVKLITPKNLQEYVKADAPLHKGYELLSLVHRSDYLRCYFMHHYGGGYSDIKPFEHSWKPAFNKLNSKRSKYIIGYPELLHGGIAPAEHRFLAEKKFYTDYERQMSVEKYLQQDLMKYTPLLIGNCSFISKPYSPITTEWYDEVHKRMDELYDYFYEYGDNQDFEVPYFYLVQIFHPLILKYHKHVLRDKKLLPILKNYR
;
A
#
# COMPACT_ATOMS: atom_id res chain seq x y z
N MET A 1 21.73 17.34 -15.12
CA MET A 1 20.57 18.26 -15.12
C MET A 1 20.52 19.17 -16.35
N MET A 2 21.66 19.66 -16.87
CA MET A 2 21.70 20.52 -18.06
C MET A 2 21.23 19.85 -19.37
N LEU A 3 21.60 18.59 -19.62
CA LEU A 3 21.29 17.91 -20.90
C LEU A 3 19.77 17.72 -21.16
N PHE A 4 19.00 17.38 -20.13
CA PHE A 4 17.54 17.23 -20.23
C PHE A 4 16.83 18.57 -20.47
N ASN A 5 17.34 19.67 -19.91
CA ASN A 5 16.80 21.00 -20.15
C ASN A 5 17.06 21.46 -21.59
N THR A 6 18.23 21.16 -22.16
CA THR A 6 18.56 21.48 -23.56
C THR A 6 17.68 20.71 -24.54
N ILE A 7 17.38 19.44 -24.25
CA ILE A 7 16.48 18.60 -25.07
C ILE A 7 15.04 19.08 -24.97
N ALA A 8 14.56 19.41 -23.76
CA ALA A 8 13.21 19.94 -23.56
C ALA A 8 13.01 21.31 -24.22
N LEU A 9 14.03 22.18 -24.19
CA LEU A 9 14.02 23.47 -24.88
C LEU A 9 14.04 23.32 -26.41
N LYS A 10 14.81 22.37 -26.94
CA LYS A 10 14.77 22.03 -28.38
C LYS A 10 13.40 21.49 -28.79
N LEU A 11 12.83 20.54 -28.04
CA LEU A 11 11.48 20.01 -28.29
C LEU A 11 10.41 21.10 -28.25
N LYS A 12 10.47 22.02 -27.28
CA LYS A 12 9.56 23.18 -27.21
C LYS A 12 9.65 24.06 -28.46
N LYS A 13 10.86 24.27 -29.00
CA LYS A 13 11.09 25.12 -30.17
C LYS A 13 10.72 24.44 -31.48
N THR A 14 10.96 23.14 -31.60
CA THR A 14 10.77 22.37 -32.85
C THR A 14 9.37 21.75 -32.97
N PHE A 15 8.75 21.38 -31.85
CA PHE A 15 7.42 20.75 -31.82
C PHE A 15 6.55 21.30 -30.67
N PRO A 16 6.12 22.58 -30.76
CA PRO A 16 5.43 23.27 -29.66
C PRO A 16 4.13 22.58 -29.24
N ASP A 17 3.33 22.06 -30.18
CA ASP A 17 2.07 21.38 -29.86
C ASP A 17 2.30 20.03 -29.19
N PHE A 18 3.31 19.27 -29.64
CA PHE A 18 3.70 18.02 -28.99
C PHE A 18 4.26 18.29 -27.59
N TYR A 19 5.09 19.31 -27.43
CA TYR A 19 5.60 19.74 -26.13
C TYR A 19 4.48 20.18 -25.19
N GLN A 20 3.52 20.98 -25.67
CA GLN A 20 2.36 21.41 -24.90
C GLN A 20 1.46 20.22 -24.54
N LYS A 21 1.27 19.26 -25.46
CA LYS A 21 0.55 18.01 -25.19
C LYS A 21 1.25 17.18 -24.11
N VAL A 22 2.58 17.05 -24.15
CA VAL A 22 3.37 16.40 -23.10
C VAL A 22 3.29 17.14 -21.77
N LEU A 23 3.30 18.48 -21.78
CA LEU A 23 3.12 19.29 -20.57
C LEU A 23 1.71 19.13 -19.99
N ASN A 24 0.66 19.18 -20.81
CA ASN A 24 -0.73 18.98 -20.39
C ASN A 24 -0.93 17.57 -19.84
N ILE A 25 -0.30 16.55 -20.45
CA ILE A 25 -0.28 15.17 -19.91
C ILE A 25 0.43 15.16 -18.56
N LYS A 26 1.60 15.79 -18.43
CA LYS A 26 2.32 15.87 -17.16
C LYS A 26 1.53 16.59 -16.08
N GLN A 27 0.96 17.77 -16.37
CA GLN A 27 0.12 18.52 -15.44
C GLN A 27 -1.15 17.74 -15.07
N GLY A 28 -1.80 17.13 -16.05
CA GLY A 28 -2.97 16.27 -15.85
C GLY A 28 -2.69 15.05 -14.97
N ARG A 29 -1.45 14.54 -14.91
CA ARG A 29 -1.05 13.45 -13.99
C ARG A 29 -0.93 13.88 -12.53
N TYR A 30 -0.83 15.18 -12.25
CA TYR A 30 -0.75 15.72 -10.88
C TYR A 30 -2.03 16.44 -10.44
N ASN A 31 -2.89 16.82 -11.38
CA ASN A 31 -4.18 17.45 -11.13
C ASN A 31 -5.26 16.38 -10.91
N TYR A 32 -5.23 15.75 -9.75
CA TYR A 32 -6.29 14.87 -9.27
C TYR A 32 -7.02 15.54 -8.10
N THR A 33 -8.34 15.37 -8.06
CA THR A 33 -9.17 15.65 -6.89
C THR A 33 -10.11 14.48 -6.73
N PHE A 34 -10.08 13.86 -5.56
CA PHE A 34 -10.98 12.77 -5.22
C PHE A 34 -12.43 13.28 -5.18
N SER A 35 -13.34 12.46 -5.69
CA SER A 35 -14.80 12.66 -5.65
C SER A 35 -15.44 11.29 -5.49
N GLU A 36 -16.30 11.15 -4.48
CA GLU A 36 -16.98 9.89 -4.16
C GLU A 36 -17.93 9.45 -5.29
N ASP A 37 -18.58 10.40 -5.96
CA ASP A 37 -19.47 10.17 -7.11
C ASP A 37 -18.77 9.47 -8.28
N ARG A 38 -17.43 9.52 -8.33
CA ARG A 38 -16.64 8.84 -9.35
C ARG A 38 -16.55 7.33 -9.11
N TYR A 39 -16.64 6.90 -7.86
CA TYR A 39 -16.52 5.49 -7.48
C TYR A 39 -17.70 5.09 -6.57
N PRO A 40 -18.94 5.23 -7.06
CA PRO A 40 -20.13 4.93 -6.25
C PRO A 40 -20.10 3.47 -5.77
N ASP A 41 -20.60 3.24 -4.56
CA ASP A 41 -20.70 1.93 -3.91
C ASP A 41 -19.34 1.21 -3.70
N SER A 42 -18.22 1.88 -3.97
CA SER A 42 -16.90 1.38 -3.61
C SER A 42 -16.55 1.75 -2.16
N PHE A 43 -15.62 1.02 -1.55
CA PHE A 43 -15.13 1.33 -0.20
C PHE A 43 -14.49 2.72 -0.07
N LEU A 44 -14.17 3.39 -1.18
CA LEU A 44 -13.65 4.75 -1.17
C LEU A 44 -14.68 5.80 -0.70
N SER A 45 -15.96 5.45 -0.73
CA SER A 45 -17.07 6.26 -0.19
C SER A 45 -17.13 6.26 1.34
N ASN A 46 -16.41 5.34 2.02
CA ASN A 46 -16.25 5.39 3.46
C ASN A 46 -15.44 6.63 3.84
N HIS A 47 -15.75 7.26 4.96
CA HIS A 47 -15.00 8.43 5.44
C HIS A 47 -14.62 8.23 6.89
N TYR A 48 -13.37 8.49 7.22
CA TYR A 48 -12.94 8.64 8.61
C TYR A 48 -13.77 9.72 9.33
N GLN A 49 -14.56 9.31 10.33
CA GLN A 49 -15.44 10.18 11.11
C GLN A 49 -14.82 10.68 12.43
N GLY A 50 -13.58 10.27 12.75
CA GLY A 50 -12.94 10.60 14.02
C GLY A 50 -12.27 11.96 14.04
N ASP A 51 -11.83 12.36 15.23
CA ASP A 51 -10.86 13.44 15.40
C ASP A 51 -9.45 12.85 15.43
N TYR A 52 -8.72 12.98 14.32
CA TYR A 52 -7.38 12.42 14.23
C TYR A 52 -6.42 13.20 15.13
N LYS A 53 -6.13 12.62 16.29
CA LYS A 53 -5.07 13.08 17.19
C LYS A 53 -3.72 12.76 16.56
N GLU A 54 -3.07 13.79 16.02
CA GLU A 54 -1.80 13.63 15.33
C GLU A 54 -0.77 12.90 16.20
N GLN A 55 -0.22 11.83 15.64
CA GLN A 55 0.90 11.09 16.22
C GLN A 55 2.09 11.10 15.28
N LYS A 56 3.30 11.05 15.84
CA LYS A 56 4.51 10.84 15.06
C LYS A 56 4.62 9.36 14.70
N ALA A 57 5.17 9.06 13.53
CA ALA A 57 5.60 7.71 13.19
C ALA A 57 6.81 7.34 14.09
N PRO A 58 6.72 6.30 14.92
CA PRO A 58 7.88 5.82 15.69
C PRO A 58 8.99 5.35 14.76
N GLU A 59 10.24 5.60 15.12
CA GLU A 59 11.40 5.22 14.31
C GLU A 59 11.75 3.75 14.49
N VAL A 60 10.98 2.90 13.82
CA VAL A 60 11.16 1.46 13.77
C VAL A 60 10.64 0.96 12.44
N ILE A 61 11.27 -0.06 11.86
CA ILE A 61 10.81 -0.72 10.64
C ILE A 61 10.38 -2.14 11.00
N TYR A 62 9.19 -2.52 10.57
CA TYR A 62 8.66 -3.87 10.73
C TYR A 62 8.76 -4.64 9.41
N CYS A 63 9.27 -5.87 9.50
CA CYS A 63 9.26 -6.86 8.43
C CYS A 63 8.51 -8.10 8.92
N PHE A 64 7.81 -8.80 8.03
CA PHE A 64 7.03 -9.99 8.41
C PHE A 64 7.60 -11.24 7.74
N TRP A 65 7.85 -12.26 8.55
CA TRP A 65 8.12 -13.62 8.12
C TRP A 65 7.15 -14.53 8.86
N THR A 66 6.02 -14.81 8.22
CA THR A 66 4.78 -15.26 8.88
C THR A 66 4.64 -16.77 9.01
N GLY A 67 5.59 -17.53 8.49
CA GLY A 67 5.66 -18.99 8.63
C GLY A 67 6.92 -19.42 9.38
N ASP A 68 6.95 -20.69 9.77
CA ASP A 68 8.12 -21.32 10.42
C ASP A 68 9.14 -21.87 9.41
N ASN A 69 8.85 -21.75 8.11
CA ASN A 69 9.77 -22.18 7.05
C ASN A 69 11.04 -21.32 7.04
N GLU A 70 12.14 -21.91 6.60
CA GLU A 70 13.41 -21.19 6.52
C GLU A 70 13.36 -20.08 5.48
N MET A 71 13.95 -18.94 5.82
CA MET A 71 14.12 -17.80 4.92
C MET A 71 15.17 -18.13 3.84
N SER A 72 14.89 -17.79 2.58
CA SER A 72 15.88 -17.97 1.50
C SER A 72 17.11 -17.09 1.72
N GLU A 73 18.26 -17.48 1.17
CA GLU A 73 19.50 -16.67 1.23
C GLU A 73 19.32 -15.26 0.67
N ASN A 74 18.45 -15.08 -0.34
CA ASN A 74 18.13 -13.76 -0.88
C ASN A 74 17.36 -12.89 0.13
N ARG A 75 16.44 -13.49 0.88
CA ARG A 75 15.68 -12.80 1.92
C ARG A 75 16.52 -12.52 3.17
N LYS A 76 17.38 -13.47 3.59
CA LYS A 76 18.35 -13.25 4.69
C LYS A 76 19.25 -12.05 4.40
N ARG A 77 19.88 -12.01 3.22
CA ARG A 77 20.66 -10.85 2.76
C ARG A 77 19.84 -9.57 2.68
N GLY A 78 18.58 -9.67 2.26
CA GLY A 78 17.65 -8.54 2.25
C GLY A 78 17.47 -7.94 3.65
N LEU A 79 17.21 -8.78 4.65
CA LEU A 79 17.04 -8.36 6.04
C LEU A 79 18.34 -7.76 6.61
N GLU A 80 19.48 -8.45 6.44
CA GLU A 80 20.78 -7.99 6.92
C GLU A 80 21.16 -6.61 6.36
N THR A 81 20.94 -6.41 5.06
CA THR A 81 21.25 -5.12 4.41
C THR A 81 20.28 -4.02 4.83
N LEU A 82 19.00 -4.34 5.03
CA LEU A 82 18.03 -3.40 5.60
C LEU A 82 18.44 -2.99 7.02
N GLU A 83 18.75 -3.94 7.90
CA GLU A 83 19.23 -3.70 9.27
C GLU A 83 20.48 -2.81 9.30
N LYS A 84 21.46 -3.13 8.46
CA LYS A 84 22.72 -2.38 8.37
C LYS A 84 22.51 -0.94 7.89
N ASN A 85 21.61 -0.74 6.92
CA ASN A 85 21.54 0.54 6.19
C ASN A 85 20.39 1.45 6.63
N ALA A 86 19.34 0.93 7.28
CA ALA A 86 18.13 1.70 7.62
C ALA A 86 18.41 2.91 8.51
N GLY A 87 19.40 2.83 9.40
CA GLY A 87 19.70 3.89 10.37
C GLY A 87 18.61 4.11 11.42
N VAL A 88 17.68 3.16 11.56
CA VAL A 88 16.67 3.03 12.61
C VAL A 88 16.52 1.53 12.93
N PRO A 89 16.02 1.15 14.11
CA PRO A 89 15.76 -0.24 14.45
C PRO A 89 14.87 -0.95 13.42
N VAL A 90 15.25 -2.17 13.04
CA VAL A 90 14.45 -3.08 12.22
C VAL A 90 14.02 -4.24 13.10
N LYS A 91 12.74 -4.63 13.00
CA LYS A 91 12.14 -5.72 13.77
C LYS A 91 11.54 -6.74 12.82
N LEU A 92 12.07 -7.95 12.84
CA LEU A 92 11.46 -9.09 12.18
C LEU A 92 10.35 -9.67 13.08
N ILE A 93 9.13 -9.63 12.58
CA ILE A 93 7.96 -10.23 13.21
C ILE A 93 7.76 -11.63 12.63
N THR A 94 7.65 -12.60 13.53
CA THR A 94 7.52 -14.03 13.25
C THR A 94 6.41 -14.62 14.13
N PRO A 95 5.92 -15.85 13.87
CA PRO A 95 4.94 -16.50 14.74
C PRO A 95 5.37 -16.51 16.22
N LYS A 96 6.68 -16.58 16.49
CA LYS A 96 7.24 -16.66 17.85
C LYS A 96 7.08 -15.39 18.67
N ASN A 97 7.04 -14.21 18.04
CA ASN A 97 6.99 -12.92 18.74
C ASN A 97 5.75 -12.08 18.38
N LEU A 98 4.91 -12.53 17.44
CA LEU A 98 3.72 -11.79 17.00
C LEU A 98 2.78 -11.45 18.17
N GLN A 99 2.59 -12.36 19.13
CA GLN A 99 1.69 -12.15 20.27
C GLN A 99 2.09 -10.96 21.15
N GLU A 100 3.36 -10.56 21.17
CA GLU A 100 3.83 -9.36 21.89
C GLU A 100 3.32 -8.06 21.27
N TYR A 101 2.84 -8.10 20.04
CA TYR A 101 2.33 -6.96 19.27
C TYR A 101 0.82 -7.00 19.04
N VAL A 102 0.11 -8.00 19.56
CA VAL A 102 -1.34 -8.05 19.49
C VAL A 102 -1.90 -7.24 20.66
N LYS A 103 -2.62 -6.17 20.35
CA LYS A 103 -3.27 -5.33 21.35
C LYS A 103 -4.50 -6.03 21.93
N ALA A 104 -4.68 -5.94 23.25
CA ALA A 104 -5.81 -6.55 23.93
C ALA A 104 -7.16 -5.97 23.49
N ASP A 105 -7.22 -4.67 23.18
CA ASP A 105 -8.39 -3.95 22.69
C ASP A 105 -8.56 -4.00 21.16
N ALA A 106 -7.62 -4.62 20.45
CA ALA A 106 -7.68 -4.84 19.01
C ALA A 106 -7.00 -6.17 18.65
N PRO A 107 -7.61 -7.33 18.97
CA PRO A 107 -7.05 -8.63 18.64
C PRO A 107 -6.94 -8.81 17.11
N LEU A 108 -6.15 -9.79 16.66
CA LEU A 108 -6.15 -10.20 15.27
C LEU A 108 -7.55 -10.72 14.89
N HIS A 109 -7.94 -10.53 13.63
CA HIS A 109 -9.22 -11.02 13.13
C HIS A 109 -9.35 -12.54 13.31
N LYS A 110 -10.56 -13.02 13.66
CA LYS A 110 -10.87 -14.45 13.89
C LYS A 110 -10.48 -15.37 12.71
N GLY A 111 -10.49 -14.84 11.50
CA GLY A 111 -10.06 -15.52 10.26
C GLY A 111 -8.58 -15.39 9.92
N TYR A 112 -7.74 -14.80 10.77
CA TYR A 112 -6.31 -14.59 10.48
C TYR A 112 -5.59 -15.89 10.13
N GLU A 113 -5.90 -16.98 10.83
CA GLU A 113 -5.25 -18.28 10.61
C GLU A 113 -5.65 -18.93 9.26
N LEU A 114 -6.75 -18.49 8.63
CA LEU A 114 -7.19 -18.95 7.31
C LEU A 114 -6.35 -18.37 6.16
N LEU A 115 -5.55 -17.33 6.45
CA LEU A 115 -4.74 -16.66 5.45
C LEU A 115 -3.48 -17.45 5.10
N SER A 116 -3.13 -17.47 3.82
CA SER A 116 -1.79 -17.89 3.38
C SER A 116 -0.70 -17.04 4.03
N LEU A 117 0.55 -17.51 4.03
CA LEU A 117 1.68 -16.77 4.60
C LEU A 117 1.83 -15.35 4.00
N VAL A 118 1.56 -15.20 2.70
CA VAL A 118 1.63 -13.90 2.02
C VAL A 118 0.50 -13.00 2.48
N HIS A 119 -0.74 -13.50 2.51
CA HIS A 119 -1.89 -12.72 2.97
C HIS A 119 -1.77 -12.32 4.44
N ARG A 120 -1.18 -13.18 5.29
CA ARG A 120 -0.83 -12.82 6.69
C ARG A 120 0.09 -11.60 6.74
N SER A 121 1.08 -11.51 5.85
CA SER A 121 1.95 -10.33 5.76
C SER A 121 1.17 -9.08 5.33
N ASP A 122 0.23 -9.21 4.38
CA ASP A 122 -0.62 -8.11 3.93
C ASP A 122 -1.58 -7.60 4.99
N TYR A 123 -2.13 -8.51 5.81
CA TYR A 123 -2.92 -8.18 6.99
C TYR A 123 -2.06 -7.49 8.06
N LEU A 124 -0.91 -8.08 8.41
CA LEU A 124 -0.05 -7.57 9.49
C LEU A 124 0.54 -6.20 9.18
N ARG A 125 0.93 -5.91 7.93
CA ARG A 125 1.39 -4.55 7.59
C ARG A 125 0.28 -3.52 7.78
N CYS A 126 -0.98 -3.85 7.50
CA CYS A 126 -2.09 -2.94 7.75
C CYS A 126 -2.28 -2.74 9.28
N TYR A 127 -2.37 -3.85 10.02
CA TYR A 127 -2.51 -3.87 11.48
C TYR A 127 -1.42 -3.04 12.17
N PHE A 128 -0.15 -3.28 11.84
CA PHE A 128 0.98 -2.59 12.45
C PHE A 128 1.01 -1.11 12.07
N MET A 129 0.75 -0.76 10.81
CA MET A 129 0.76 0.64 10.38
C MET A 129 -0.38 1.44 10.98
N HIS A 130 -1.53 0.81 11.26
CA HIS A 130 -2.63 1.42 11.97
C HIS A 130 -2.32 1.59 13.46
N HIS A 131 -1.92 0.52 14.17
CA HIS A 131 -1.82 0.53 15.62
C HIS A 131 -0.49 1.05 16.18
N TYR A 132 0.61 0.85 15.47
CA TYR A 132 1.97 1.23 15.89
C TYR A 132 2.56 2.32 15.01
N GLY A 133 2.17 2.35 13.72
CA GLY A 133 2.80 3.19 12.72
C GLY A 133 4.24 2.76 12.50
N GLY A 134 5.11 3.72 12.15
CA GLY A 134 6.50 3.44 11.85
C GLY A 134 6.67 2.98 10.39
N GLY A 135 7.75 2.27 10.10
CA GLY A 135 8.08 1.75 8.78
C GLY A 135 7.57 0.33 8.58
N TYR A 136 7.13 0.02 7.37
CA TYR A 136 6.94 -1.33 6.86
C TYR A 136 7.90 -1.55 5.69
N SER A 137 8.48 -2.75 5.59
CA SER A 137 9.19 -3.18 4.40
C SER A 137 8.97 -4.67 4.10
N ASP A 138 8.75 -5.00 2.82
CA ASP A 138 9.10 -6.33 2.33
C ASP A 138 10.56 -6.61 2.66
N ILE A 139 10.90 -7.88 2.91
CA ILE A 139 12.28 -8.30 3.12
C ILE A 139 13.04 -8.26 1.79
N LYS A 140 13.65 -7.12 1.48
CA LYS A 140 14.43 -6.85 0.25
C LYS A 140 15.66 -6.03 0.61
N PRO A 141 16.72 -6.04 -0.22
CA PRO A 141 17.89 -5.22 0.07
C PRO A 141 17.62 -3.72 -0.07
N PHE A 142 18.24 -2.91 0.79
CA PHE A 142 18.19 -1.43 0.75
C PHE A 142 19.59 -0.83 0.85
N GLU A 143 19.80 0.30 0.19
CA GLU A 143 21.10 1.01 0.16
C GLU A 143 21.13 2.28 1.02
N HIS A 144 19.96 2.75 1.48
CA HIS A 144 19.82 4.08 2.05
C HIS A 144 19.21 4.05 3.43
N SER A 145 19.64 4.98 4.28
CA SER A 145 18.99 5.22 5.56
C SER A 145 17.59 5.80 5.38
N TRP A 146 16.66 5.27 6.18
CA TRP A 146 15.27 5.68 6.30
C TRP A 146 15.09 6.83 7.30
N LYS A 147 16.07 7.09 8.18
CA LYS A 147 16.05 8.18 9.17
C LYS A 147 15.65 9.54 8.58
N PRO A 148 16.17 9.97 7.41
CA PRO A 148 15.72 11.22 6.78
C PRO A 148 14.23 11.21 6.39
N ALA A 149 13.70 10.06 5.96
CA ALA A 149 12.29 9.93 5.60
C ALA A 149 11.37 9.98 6.83
N PHE A 150 11.78 9.37 7.95
CA PHE A 150 11.10 9.53 9.25
C PHE A 150 11.04 11.00 9.67
N ASN A 151 12.18 11.70 9.66
CA ASN A 151 12.25 13.14 9.98
C ASN A 151 11.34 13.96 9.06
N LYS A 152 11.35 13.65 7.76
CA LYS A 152 10.53 14.34 6.76
C LYS A 152 9.04 14.16 7.00
N LEU A 153 8.57 12.94 7.29
CA LEU A 153 7.17 12.69 7.63
C LEU A 153 6.76 13.37 8.94
N ASN A 154 7.56 13.20 9.99
CA ASN A 154 7.26 13.71 11.33
C ASN A 154 7.36 15.24 11.43
N SER A 155 8.04 15.91 10.50
CA SER A 155 8.06 17.38 10.41
C SER A 155 6.82 18.00 9.75
N LYS A 156 5.90 17.20 9.20
CA LYS A 156 4.72 17.69 8.46
C LYS A 156 3.43 17.18 9.09
N ARG A 157 2.68 18.08 9.73
CA ARG A 157 1.42 17.73 10.42
C ARG A 157 0.37 17.12 9.50
N SER A 158 0.16 17.75 8.34
CA SER A 158 -0.83 17.34 7.34
C SER A 158 -0.45 16.10 6.51
N LYS A 159 0.67 15.43 6.81
CA LYS A 159 1.13 14.25 6.07
C LYS A 159 1.03 13.01 6.94
N TYR A 160 0.49 11.93 6.37
CA TYR A 160 0.16 10.71 7.10
C TYR A 160 1.10 9.55 6.76
N ILE A 161 1.58 9.50 5.53
CA ILE A 161 2.39 8.40 5.02
C ILE A 161 3.46 8.92 4.05
N ILE A 162 4.62 8.26 4.02
CA ILE A 162 5.70 8.49 3.05
C ILE A 162 6.17 7.16 2.47
N GLY A 163 6.31 7.07 1.16
CA GLY A 163 6.84 5.88 0.48
C GLY A 163 7.67 6.25 -0.74
N TYR A 164 8.27 5.27 -1.41
CA TYR A 164 8.93 5.54 -2.70
C TYR A 164 7.87 5.75 -3.80
N PRO A 165 8.12 6.62 -4.80
CA PRO A 165 7.19 6.78 -5.91
C PRO A 165 6.95 5.46 -6.63
N GLU A 166 5.70 5.10 -6.90
CA GLU A 166 5.42 3.92 -7.72
C GLU A 166 6.07 4.09 -9.12
N LEU A 167 6.75 3.04 -9.57
CA LEU A 167 7.66 3.13 -10.72
C LEU A 167 6.92 2.95 -12.05
N LEU A 168 6.02 1.97 -12.11
CA LEU A 168 5.32 1.58 -13.33
C LEU A 168 3.93 1.00 -13.00
N HIS A 169 3.04 1.00 -13.99
CA HIS A 169 1.70 0.43 -13.86
C HIS A 169 1.70 -1.04 -13.38
N GLY A 170 2.73 -1.81 -13.73
CA GLY A 170 2.86 -3.22 -13.30
C GLY A 170 3.12 -3.42 -11.80
N GLY A 171 3.42 -2.35 -11.05
CA GLY A 171 3.49 -2.38 -9.58
C GLY A 171 2.13 -2.17 -8.90
N ILE A 172 1.10 -1.78 -9.66
CA ILE A 172 -0.24 -1.50 -9.15
C ILE A 172 -1.03 -2.80 -9.06
N ALA A 173 -1.45 -3.17 -7.85
CA ALA A 173 -2.41 -4.25 -7.66
C ALA A 173 -3.71 -3.94 -8.43
N PRO A 174 -4.31 -4.92 -9.14
CA PRO A 174 -5.57 -4.72 -9.84
C PRO A 174 -6.64 -4.16 -8.90
N ALA A 175 -7.38 -3.14 -9.36
CA ALA A 175 -8.54 -2.63 -8.63
C ALA A 175 -9.69 -3.64 -8.57
N GLU A 176 -9.69 -4.57 -9.53
CA GLU A 176 -10.67 -5.63 -9.65
C GLU A 176 -10.63 -6.56 -8.44
N HIS A 177 -11.78 -6.73 -7.80
CA HIS A 177 -11.96 -7.71 -6.74
C HIS A 177 -12.82 -8.84 -7.32
N ARG A 178 -12.26 -10.05 -7.42
CA ARG A 178 -13.04 -11.25 -7.77
C ARG A 178 -12.82 -12.30 -6.71
N PHE A 179 -13.09 -11.90 -5.47
CA PHE A 179 -13.04 -12.81 -4.33
C PHE A 179 -14.11 -13.88 -4.46
N LEU A 180 -15.32 -13.50 -4.85
CA LEU A 180 -16.41 -14.44 -5.13
C LEU A 180 -16.72 -14.38 -6.62
N ALA A 181 -16.15 -15.28 -7.42
CA ALA A 181 -16.35 -15.26 -8.88
C ALA A 181 -17.82 -15.48 -9.31
N GLU A 182 -18.71 -15.82 -8.38
CA GLU A 182 -20.12 -16.02 -8.67
C GLU A 182 -20.92 -14.71 -8.59
N LYS A 183 -21.55 -14.34 -9.70
CA LYS A 183 -22.47 -13.18 -9.83
C LYS A 183 -23.52 -13.10 -8.71
N LYS A 184 -23.87 -14.22 -8.06
CA LYS A 184 -24.90 -14.30 -7.02
C LYS A 184 -24.56 -13.53 -5.74
N PHE A 185 -23.29 -13.23 -5.50
CA PHE A 185 -22.85 -12.49 -4.31
C PHE A 185 -22.79 -10.97 -4.53
N TYR A 186 -23.12 -10.49 -5.73
CA TYR A 186 -23.06 -9.08 -6.08
C TYR A 186 -24.44 -8.55 -6.47
N THR A 187 -24.95 -7.57 -5.71
CA THR A 187 -26.26 -6.95 -5.93
C THR A 187 -26.37 -6.23 -7.28
N ASP A 188 -25.28 -5.64 -7.78
CA ASP A 188 -25.19 -4.95 -9.07
C ASP A 188 -23.80 -5.14 -9.72
N TYR A 189 -23.55 -6.38 -10.16
CA TYR A 189 -22.25 -6.84 -10.68
C TYR A 189 -21.70 -5.98 -11.84
N GLU A 190 -22.56 -5.59 -12.79
CA GLU A 190 -22.12 -4.82 -13.98
C GLU A 190 -21.71 -3.39 -13.61
N ARG A 191 -22.44 -2.76 -12.67
CA ARG A 191 -22.06 -1.44 -12.15
C ARG A 191 -20.75 -1.50 -11.39
N GLN A 192 -20.56 -2.51 -10.55
CA GLN A 192 -19.34 -2.70 -9.77
C GLN A 192 -18.11 -2.93 -10.67
N MET A 193 -18.23 -3.79 -11.67
CA MET A 193 -17.19 -3.97 -12.70
C MET A 193 -16.84 -2.67 -13.41
N SER A 194 -17.84 -1.86 -13.74
CA SER A 194 -17.63 -0.56 -14.38
C SER A 194 -16.84 0.39 -13.46
N VAL A 195 -17.21 0.47 -12.17
CA VAL A 195 -16.51 1.28 -11.17
C VAL A 195 -15.05 0.83 -11.00
N GLU A 196 -14.79 -0.47 -10.90
CA GLU A 196 -13.42 -1.02 -10.81
C GLU A 196 -12.58 -0.71 -12.03
N LYS A 197 -13.16 -0.80 -13.22
CA LYS A 197 -12.49 -0.43 -14.46
C LYS A 197 -12.11 1.04 -14.47
N TYR A 198 -13.00 1.94 -14.03
CA TYR A 198 -12.69 3.37 -13.90
C TYR A 198 -11.61 3.62 -12.85
N LEU A 199 -11.69 2.96 -11.70
CA LEU A 199 -10.67 3.05 -10.66
C LEU A 199 -9.30 2.60 -11.17
N GLN A 200 -9.23 1.46 -11.86
CA GLN A 200 -7.99 0.95 -12.45
C GLN A 200 -7.40 1.95 -13.46
N GLN A 201 -8.23 2.53 -14.33
CA GLN A 201 -7.80 3.54 -15.29
C GLN A 201 -7.23 4.79 -14.59
N ASP A 202 -7.87 5.24 -13.53
CA ASP A 202 -7.39 6.37 -12.74
C ASP A 202 -6.10 6.04 -11.98
N LEU A 203 -5.99 4.87 -11.37
CA LEU A 203 -4.74 4.41 -10.75
C LEU A 203 -3.59 4.44 -11.75
N MET A 204 -3.81 3.95 -12.97
CA MET A 204 -2.81 3.99 -14.03
C MET A 204 -2.48 5.44 -14.44
N LYS A 205 -3.50 6.26 -14.72
CA LYS A 205 -3.32 7.66 -15.12
C LYS A 205 -2.57 8.47 -14.06
N TYR A 206 -2.90 8.26 -12.80
CA TYR A 206 -2.38 9.01 -11.66
C TYR A 206 -1.29 8.25 -10.88
N THR A 207 -0.64 7.24 -11.49
CA THR A 207 0.51 6.53 -10.92
C THR A 207 1.57 7.45 -10.29
N PRO A 208 1.92 8.63 -10.87
CA PRO A 208 2.89 9.55 -10.24
C PRO A 208 2.47 10.11 -8.87
N LEU A 209 1.18 9.99 -8.52
CA LEU A 209 0.64 10.33 -7.21
C LEU A 209 0.74 9.18 -6.20
N LEU A 210 1.01 7.96 -6.65
CA LEU A 210 1.07 6.78 -5.81
C LEU A 210 2.45 6.61 -5.16
N ILE A 211 2.48 5.80 -4.11
CA ILE A 211 3.68 5.24 -3.51
C ILE A 211 3.62 3.72 -3.64
N GLY A 212 4.78 3.08 -3.73
CA GLY A 212 4.80 1.64 -3.90
C GLY A 212 4.46 0.87 -2.63
N ASN A 213 3.93 -0.34 -2.85
CA ASN A 213 3.32 -1.19 -1.83
C ASN A 213 4.30 -1.95 -0.93
N CYS A 214 5.60 -1.95 -1.24
CA CYS A 214 6.57 -2.81 -0.56
C CYS A 214 7.46 -2.11 0.47
N SER A 215 7.37 -0.79 0.60
CA SER A 215 8.08 -0.04 1.66
C SER A 215 7.55 1.37 1.83
N PHE A 216 7.16 1.70 3.05
CA PHE A 216 6.64 3.02 3.42
C PHE A 216 6.67 3.23 4.94
N ILE A 217 6.47 4.46 5.38
CA ILE A 217 6.38 4.86 6.78
C ILE A 217 5.03 5.54 7.01
N SER A 218 4.30 5.14 8.04
CA SER A 218 2.97 5.66 8.39
C SER A 218 2.95 6.25 9.80
N LYS A 219 2.19 7.33 9.97
CA LYS A 219 1.73 7.76 11.29
C LYS A 219 0.56 6.85 11.72
N PRO A 220 0.55 6.34 12.97
CA PRO A 220 -0.52 5.47 13.43
C PRO A 220 -1.85 6.22 13.51
N TYR A 221 -2.96 5.48 13.40
CA TYR A 221 -4.34 5.99 13.52
C TYR A 221 -4.69 7.16 12.60
N SER A 222 -3.90 7.40 11.55
CA SER A 222 -4.21 8.40 10.53
C SER A 222 -5.49 8.02 9.77
N PRO A 223 -6.16 8.97 9.10
CA PRO A 223 -7.32 8.66 8.26
C PRO A 223 -7.03 7.55 7.23
N ILE A 224 -5.86 7.57 6.57
CA ILE A 224 -5.46 6.55 5.60
C ILE A 224 -5.38 5.17 6.25
N THR A 225 -4.67 5.06 7.38
CA THR A 225 -4.47 3.76 8.04
C THR A 225 -5.74 3.25 8.71
N THR A 226 -6.66 4.13 9.08
CA THR A 226 -7.95 3.74 9.67
C THR A 226 -8.86 3.17 8.60
N GLU A 227 -9.09 3.90 7.49
CA GLU A 227 -9.90 3.36 6.39
C GLU A 227 -9.28 2.10 5.77
N TRP A 228 -7.94 2.00 5.76
CA TRP A 228 -7.27 0.77 5.32
C TRP A 228 -7.56 -0.40 6.27
N TYR A 229 -7.46 -0.17 7.58
CA TYR A 229 -7.72 -1.18 8.61
C TYR A 229 -9.17 -1.66 8.58
N ASP A 230 -10.13 -0.72 8.46
CA ASP A 230 -11.56 -1.02 8.42
C ASP A 230 -11.91 -1.85 7.17
N GLU A 231 -11.39 -1.47 6.00
CA GLU A 231 -11.64 -2.22 4.76
C GLU A 231 -10.96 -3.60 4.76
N VAL A 232 -9.76 -3.72 5.36
CA VAL A 232 -9.14 -5.04 5.57
C VAL A 232 -10.02 -5.91 6.47
N HIS A 233 -10.55 -5.37 7.57
CA HIS A 233 -11.41 -6.14 8.47
C HIS A 233 -12.72 -6.56 7.82
N LYS A 234 -13.36 -5.65 7.06
CA LYS A 234 -14.55 -5.99 6.27
C LYS A 234 -14.30 -7.15 5.31
N ARG A 235 -13.17 -7.11 4.58
CA ARG A 235 -12.77 -8.21 3.68
C ARG A 235 -12.43 -9.50 4.42
N MET A 236 -11.91 -9.38 5.63
CA MET A 236 -11.65 -10.53 6.50
C MET A 236 -12.94 -11.14 7.05
N ASP A 237 -13.98 -10.35 7.31
CA ASP A 237 -15.32 -10.83 7.65
C ASP A 237 -15.92 -11.58 6.45
N GLU A 238 -15.87 -11.00 5.23
CA GLU A 238 -16.31 -11.65 3.99
C GLU A 238 -15.61 -13.00 3.76
N LEU A 239 -14.28 -13.04 3.95
CA LEU A 239 -13.48 -14.26 3.92
C LEU A 239 -13.94 -15.29 4.94
N TYR A 240 -14.11 -14.86 6.18
CA TYR A 240 -14.44 -15.75 7.29
C TYR A 240 -15.84 -16.34 7.12
N ASP A 241 -16.82 -15.53 6.74
CA ASP A 241 -18.19 -15.97 6.50
C ASP A 241 -18.24 -16.95 5.32
N TYR A 242 -17.47 -16.69 4.25
CA TYR A 242 -17.32 -17.63 3.14
C TYR A 242 -16.74 -18.98 3.58
N PHE A 243 -15.61 -18.99 4.29
CA PHE A 243 -15.00 -20.24 4.77
C PHE A 243 -15.88 -20.97 5.79
N TYR A 244 -16.66 -20.23 6.60
CA TYR A 244 -17.60 -20.81 7.55
C TYR A 244 -18.79 -21.48 6.84
N GLU A 245 -19.35 -20.84 5.81
CA GLU A 245 -20.51 -21.36 5.06
C GLU A 245 -20.13 -22.51 4.11
N TYR A 246 -19.00 -22.39 3.41
CA TYR A 246 -18.61 -23.30 2.34
C TYR A 246 -17.55 -24.34 2.74
N GLY A 247 -17.03 -24.25 3.97
CA GLY A 247 -16.11 -25.25 4.54
C GLY A 247 -14.87 -25.49 3.69
N ASP A 248 -14.19 -26.62 3.93
CA ASP A 248 -12.93 -27.07 3.31
C ASP A 248 -13.08 -27.42 1.81
N ASN A 249 -13.77 -26.58 1.03
CA ASN A 249 -13.71 -26.59 -0.42
C ASN A 249 -12.25 -26.32 -0.81
N GLN A 250 -11.48 -27.41 -0.97
CA GLN A 250 -10.05 -27.43 -1.24
C GLN A 250 -9.63 -26.65 -2.50
N ASP A 251 -10.61 -26.18 -3.28
CA ASP A 251 -10.41 -25.46 -4.53
C ASP A 251 -10.39 -23.93 -4.36
N PHE A 252 -10.76 -23.39 -3.19
CA PHE A 252 -10.80 -21.93 -3.00
C PHE A 252 -9.52 -21.38 -2.36
N GLU A 253 -8.70 -20.73 -3.18
CA GLU A 253 -7.56 -19.93 -2.73
C GLU A 253 -7.94 -18.44 -2.72
N VAL A 254 -7.67 -17.76 -1.61
CA VAL A 254 -7.83 -16.30 -1.50
C VAL A 254 -7.02 -15.63 -2.62
N PRO A 255 -7.61 -14.79 -3.48
CA PRO A 255 -6.87 -14.14 -4.56
C PRO A 255 -5.68 -13.36 -4.03
N TYR A 256 -4.53 -13.49 -4.70
CA TYR A 256 -3.26 -12.92 -4.25
C TYR A 256 -3.35 -11.43 -3.88
N PHE A 257 -4.10 -10.62 -4.64
CA PHE A 257 -4.20 -9.18 -4.41
C PHE A 257 -5.32 -8.75 -3.47
N TYR A 258 -6.12 -9.67 -2.93
CA TYR A 258 -7.40 -9.36 -2.27
C TYR A 258 -7.28 -8.32 -1.14
N LEU A 259 -6.24 -8.38 -0.32
CA LEU A 259 -5.98 -7.36 0.71
C LEU A 259 -5.09 -6.21 0.21
N VAL A 260 -4.23 -6.47 -0.77
CA VAL A 260 -3.26 -5.48 -1.31
C VAL A 260 -3.93 -4.39 -2.14
N GLN A 261 -4.98 -4.74 -2.88
CA GLN A 261 -5.67 -3.83 -3.80
C GLN A 261 -6.37 -2.65 -3.11
N ILE A 262 -6.50 -2.67 -1.78
CA ILE A 262 -7.05 -1.57 -0.98
C ILE A 262 -6.10 -0.36 -0.98
N PHE A 263 -4.78 -0.62 -0.95
CA PHE A 263 -3.79 0.40 -0.62
C PHE A 263 -3.72 1.53 -1.65
N HIS A 264 -3.50 1.22 -2.92
CA HIS A 264 -3.34 2.26 -3.95
C HIS A 264 -4.56 3.16 -4.14
N PRO A 265 -5.81 2.65 -4.15
CA PRO A 265 -7.00 3.50 -4.12
C PRO A 265 -7.00 4.49 -2.95
N LEU A 266 -6.64 4.07 -1.73
CA LEU A 266 -6.53 4.97 -0.58
C LEU A 266 -5.41 5.99 -0.74
N ILE A 267 -4.25 5.57 -1.26
CA ILE A 267 -3.15 6.51 -1.56
C ILE A 267 -3.58 7.57 -2.58
N LEU A 268 -4.37 7.19 -3.59
CA LEU A 268 -4.90 8.13 -4.57
C LEU A 268 -5.91 9.09 -3.93
N LYS A 269 -6.89 8.56 -3.18
CA LYS A 269 -7.88 9.35 -2.43
C LYS A 269 -7.20 10.41 -1.55
N TYR A 270 -6.16 10.00 -0.83
CA TYR A 270 -5.42 10.85 0.10
C TYR A 270 -4.12 11.43 -0.45
N HIS A 271 -3.93 11.53 -1.77
CA HIS A 271 -2.63 11.90 -2.36
C HIS A 271 -2.05 13.23 -1.86
N LYS A 272 -2.89 14.17 -1.38
CA LYS A 272 -2.48 15.43 -0.75
C LYS A 272 -1.85 15.24 0.64
N HIS A 273 -2.07 14.11 1.29
CA HIS A 273 -1.50 13.72 2.59
C HIS A 273 -0.33 12.72 2.46
N VAL A 274 0.00 12.32 1.24
CA VAL A 274 1.07 11.36 0.93
C VAL A 274 2.35 12.12 0.55
N LEU A 275 3.48 11.69 1.11
CA LEU A 275 4.82 12.13 0.71
C LEU A 275 5.51 11.04 -0.10
N ARG A 276 6.47 11.47 -0.93
CA ARG A 276 7.29 10.57 -1.74
C ARG A 276 8.77 10.75 -1.44
N ASP A 277 9.51 9.65 -1.32
CA ASP A 277 10.97 9.64 -1.16
C ASP A 277 11.61 8.42 -1.83
N LYS A 278 12.44 8.68 -2.84
CA LYS A 278 13.10 7.62 -3.62
C LYS A 278 14.07 6.78 -2.78
N LYS A 279 14.53 7.29 -1.63
CA LYS A 279 15.42 6.53 -0.73
C LYS A 279 14.73 5.33 -0.07
N LEU A 280 13.40 5.30 -0.10
CA LEU A 280 12.61 4.16 0.37
C LEU A 280 12.43 3.08 -0.69
N LEU A 281 13.03 3.20 -1.88
CA LEU A 281 12.94 2.19 -2.93
C LEU A 281 13.92 1.04 -2.63
N PRO A 282 13.46 -0.22 -2.48
CA PRO A 282 14.36 -1.36 -2.36
C PRO A 282 15.11 -1.64 -3.66
N ILE A 283 16.18 -2.40 -3.55
CA ILE A 283 16.83 -3.02 -4.71
C ILE A 283 15.87 -4.05 -5.31
N LEU A 284 15.44 -3.78 -6.56
CA LEU A 284 14.50 -4.63 -7.30
C LEU A 284 15.20 -5.71 -8.15
N LYS A 285 16.48 -5.97 -7.93
CA LYS A 285 17.27 -6.97 -8.66
C LYS A 285 17.62 -8.16 -7.74
N ASN A 286 17.40 -9.38 -8.23
CA ASN A 286 17.80 -10.64 -7.57
C ASN A 286 17.40 -10.73 -6.08
N TYR A 287 16.15 -10.37 -5.77
CA TYR A 287 15.64 -10.23 -4.40
C TYR A 287 14.69 -11.35 -3.96
N ARG A 288 14.32 -12.27 -4.87
CA ARG A 288 13.36 -13.36 -4.61
C ARG A 288 14.08 -14.59 -4.10
#